data_AF-A0A091JY24-F1
#
_entry.id   AF-A0A091JY24-F1
#
_cell.length_a   1.000
_cell.length_b   1.000
_cell.length_c   1.000
_cell.angle_alpha   90.00
_cell.angle_beta   90.00
_cell.angle_gamma   90.00
#
_symmetry.space_group_name_H-M   'P 1'
#
loop_
_entity.id
_entity.type
_entity.pdbx_description
1 polymer ?
#
loop_
_entity_poly.entity_id
_entity_poly.type
_entity_poly.pdbx_seq_one_letter_code
_entity_poly.pdbx_strand_id
1 'polypeptide(L)'
;ATFVADWRNSNRYPAVILFYVNACFFVGSIGWLAQFMDGARDEIVCRADGTMRLGEPTSNETLSCVIIFVIVYYSLMSGVIWFVMLTYAWHTSFKALGTTYQPLLGKTSYFHLITWSIPFVLTVAILAVAPVDGDSVSGICFVGYKNYRYRAGFVLAPIGLVLIVGGYFLIRGVMTLFSIKSNHPGLLSEKAASKINETMLRLGIFGFLAFGFVFITFGCHFYDFFNQAEWERSFREYVLCEANVTIATQTNKPIPDCEIKNRPSLLVEKINLFAMFGTGVSMSTWVWTKATLLIWKRTWCRLTGQSDDQPKRIKKSKMIAKAFSKRKELLRDPGQELSFSMHTVTHDGPV
;
A
#
# COMPACT_ATOMS: atom_id res chain seq x y z
N ALA A 1 -10.22 -1.58 -9.32
CA ALA A 1 -11.44 -1.99 -10.08
C ALA A 1 -12.42 -2.82 -9.24
N THR A 2 -12.08 -4.04 -8.77
CA THR A 2 -13.01 -4.93 -8.04
C THR A 2 -13.73 -4.26 -6.87
N PHE A 3 -13.00 -3.55 -6.00
CA PHE A 3 -13.60 -2.82 -4.87
C PHE A 3 -14.64 -1.78 -5.31
N VAL A 4 -14.40 -1.09 -6.43
CA VAL A 4 -15.30 -0.04 -6.96
C VAL A 4 -16.55 -0.66 -7.55
N ALA A 5 -16.41 -1.76 -8.31
CA ALA A 5 -17.53 -2.50 -8.89
C ALA A 5 -18.52 -3.03 -7.84
N ASP A 6 -18.04 -3.34 -6.63
CA ASP A 6 -18.86 -3.81 -5.50
C ASP A 6 -18.83 -2.85 -4.30
N TRP A 7 -18.67 -1.54 -4.54
CA TRP A 7 -18.42 -0.54 -3.49
C TRP A 7 -19.46 -0.55 -2.37
N ARG A 8 -20.76 -0.66 -2.73
CA ARG A 8 -21.86 -0.69 -1.76
C ARG A 8 -21.74 -1.83 -0.73
N ASN A 9 -21.08 -2.93 -1.09
CA ASN A 9 -20.87 -4.07 -0.19
C ASN A 9 -19.46 -4.11 0.40
N SER A 10 -18.47 -3.69 -0.40
CA SER A 10 -17.03 -3.77 -0.08
C SER A 10 -16.52 -2.58 0.75
N ASN A 11 -17.26 -1.47 0.83
CA ASN A 11 -16.94 -0.32 1.69
C ASN A 11 -17.24 -0.61 3.17
N ARG A 12 -16.60 -1.64 3.71
CA ARG A 12 -16.71 -2.05 5.11
C ARG A 12 -15.32 -2.22 5.70
N TYR A 13 -15.12 -1.64 6.88
CA TYR A 13 -13.95 -1.90 7.69
C TYR A 13 -14.00 -3.33 8.26
N PRO A 14 -12.86 -4.04 8.32
CA PRO A 14 -11.51 -3.61 7.97
C PRO A 14 -11.13 -3.75 6.48
N ALA A 15 -11.94 -4.43 5.66
CA ALA A 15 -11.58 -4.79 4.28
C ALA A 15 -11.28 -3.58 3.37
N VAL A 16 -11.98 -2.45 3.55
CA VAL A 16 -11.74 -1.22 2.77
C VAL A 16 -10.34 -0.64 2.98
N ILE A 17 -9.64 -0.96 4.07
CA ILE A 17 -8.24 -0.55 4.26
C ILE A 17 -7.36 -1.07 3.13
N LEU A 18 -7.60 -2.30 2.67
CA LEU A 18 -6.85 -2.89 1.55
C LEU A 18 -7.09 -2.14 0.24
N PHE A 19 -8.27 -1.55 0.04
CA PHE A 19 -8.50 -0.65 -1.10
C PHE A 19 -7.58 0.57 -1.03
N TYR A 20 -7.47 1.22 0.13
CA TYR A 20 -6.59 2.39 0.31
C TYR A 20 -5.11 2.04 0.17
N VAL A 21 -4.66 0.92 0.74
CA VAL A 21 -3.29 0.42 0.55
C VAL A 21 -2.99 0.25 -0.95
N ASN A 22 -3.85 -0.45 -1.68
CA ASN A 22 -3.66 -0.64 -3.12
C ASN A 22 -3.74 0.68 -3.90
N ALA A 23 -4.55 1.64 -3.48
CA ALA A 23 -4.61 2.97 -4.10
C ALA A 23 -3.28 3.73 -3.90
N CYS A 24 -2.70 3.69 -2.71
CA CYS A 24 -1.37 4.25 -2.45
C CYS A 24 -0.31 3.62 -3.36
N PHE A 25 -0.22 2.28 -3.40
CA PHE A 25 0.74 1.61 -4.28
C PHE A 25 0.49 1.91 -5.77
N PHE A 26 -0.77 2.01 -6.20
CA PHE A 26 -1.10 2.37 -7.57
C PHE A 26 -0.60 3.78 -7.94
N VAL A 27 -0.86 4.78 -7.08
CA VAL A 27 -0.39 6.15 -7.30
C VAL A 27 1.14 6.22 -7.26
N GLY A 28 1.78 5.51 -6.32
CA GLY A 28 3.23 5.39 -6.27
C GLY A 28 3.83 4.79 -7.56
N SER A 29 3.22 3.73 -8.09
CA SER A 29 3.65 3.11 -9.36
C SER A 29 3.54 4.06 -10.55
N ILE A 30 2.53 4.95 -10.59
CA ILE A 30 2.45 5.99 -11.63
C ILE A 30 3.68 6.91 -11.55
N GLY A 31 4.07 7.33 -10.34
CA GLY A 31 5.27 8.15 -10.14
C GLY A 31 6.55 7.48 -10.63
N TRP A 32 6.72 6.18 -10.33
CA TRP A 32 7.86 5.40 -10.82
C TRP A 32 7.88 5.21 -12.33
N LEU A 33 6.70 5.09 -12.96
CA LEU A 33 6.58 4.89 -14.41
C LEU A 33 6.67 6.20 -15.22
N ALA A 34 6.52 7.36 -14.60
CA ALA A 34 6.53 8.65 -15.28
C ALA A 34 7.82 8.90 -16.08
N GLN A 35 8.95 8.36 -15.63
CA GLN A 35 10.25 8.48 -16.31
C GLN A 35 10.32 7.84 -17.70
N PHE A 36 9.38 6.95 -18.04
CA PHE A 36 9.38 6.22 -19.31
C PHE A 36 8.68 6.96 -20.46
N MET A 37 8.17 8.18 -20.21
CA MET A 37 7.70 9.06 -21.27
C MET A 37 8.89 9.70 -21.98
N ASP A 38 8.74 10.00 -23.28
CA ASP A 38 9.82 10.57 -24.10
C ASP A 38 10.37 11.87 -23.47
N GLY A 39 11.68 11.89 -23.19
CA GLY A 39 12.38 13.02 -22.57
C GLY A 39 12.09 13.25 -21.07
N ALA A 40 11.15 12.52 -20.47
CA ALA A 40 10.72 12.78 -19.09
C ALA A 40 11.81 12.47 -18.06
N ARG A 41 12.62 11.42 -18.25
CA ARG A 41 13.71 11.07 -17.32
C ARG A 41 14.66 12.25 -17.13
N ASP A 42 15.13 12.84 -18.22
CA ASP A 42 16.06 13.97 -18.18
C ASP A 42 15.40 15.22 -17.58
N GLU A 43 14.14 15.49 -17.92
CA GLU A 43 13.39 16.60 -17.32
C GLU A 43 13.22 16.44 -15.80
N ILE A 44 13.02 15.20 -15.33
CA ILE A 44 12.81 14.88 -13.92
C ILE A 44 14.12 14.97 -13.13
N VAL A 45 15.23 14.42 -13.62
CA VAL A 45 16.46 14.24 -12.81
C VAL A 45 17.57 15.25 -13.11
N CYS A 46 17.52 15.91 -14.27
CA CYS A 46 18.51 16.90 -14.70
C CYS A 46 17.94 18.33 -14.62
N ARG A 47 18.84 19.29 -14.47
CA ARG A 47 18.58 20.73 -14.65
C ARG A 47 18.71 21.13 -16.11
N ALA A 48 18.29 22.35 -16.43
CA ALA A 48 18.43 22.92 -17.77
C ALA A 48 19.89 22.97 -18.29
N ASP A 49 20.87 23.06 -17.39
CA ASP A 49 22.31 23.06 -17.72
C ASP A 49 22.92 21.65 -17.88
N GLY A 50 22.11 20.59 -17.75
CA GLY A 50 22.54 19.21 -17.82
C GLY A 50 23.16 18.65 -16.53
N THR A 51 23.22 19.44 -15.45
CA THR A 51 23.67 18.95 -14.14
C THR A 51 22.56 18.18 -13.42
N MET A 52 22.94 17.28 -12.51
CA MET A 52 21.97 16.57 -11.68
C MET A 52 21.23 17.53 -10.73
N ARG A 53 19.94 17.27 -10.48
CA ARG A 53 19.16 18.04 -9.52
C ARG A 53 19.59 17.72 -8.09
N LEU A 54 19.96 18.76 -7.35
CA LEU A 54 20.35 18.69 -5.95
C LEU A 54 19.63 19.78 -5.16
N GLY A 55 19.02 19.40 -4.05
CA GLY A 55 18.38 20.33 -3.12
C GLY A 55 17.11 21.02 -3.66
N GLU A 56 16.16 20.26 -4.18
CA GLU A 56 14.85 20.74 -4.65
C GLU A 56 13.87 20.90 -3.47
N PRO A 57 12.92 21.87 -3.53
CA PRO A 57 12.59 22.75 -4.65
C PRO A 57 13.54 23.95 -4.84
N THR A 58 13.85 24.29 -6.09
CA THR A 58 14.56 25.52 -6.49
C THR A 58 13.67 26.44 -7.34
N SER A 59 13.91 27.77 -7.31
CA SER A 59 13.01 28.75 -7.96
C SER A 59 13.11 28.84 -9.47
N ASN A 60 14.24 28.39 -10.05
CA ASN A 60 14.58 28.63 -11.45
C ASN A 60 14.44 27.37 -12.33
N GLU A 61 14.03 26.25 -11.74
CA GLU A 61 13.89 24.96 -12.43
C GLU A 61 12.42 24.51 -12.46
N THR A 62 12.11 23.56 -13.34
CA THR A 62 10.75 23.01 -13.44
C THR A 62 10.37 22.23 -12.18
N LEU A 63 9.08 22.16 -11.85
CA LEU A 63 8.59 21.42 -10.68
C LEU A 63 8.51 19.90 -10.88
N SER A 64 8.93 19.38 -12.04
CA SER A 64 8.77 17.97 -12.44
C SER A 64 9.40 17.01 -11.41
N CYS A 65 10.61 17.32 -10.94
CA CYS A 65 11.30 16.58 -9.87
C CYS A 65 10.47 16.54 -8.57
N VAL A 66 9.97 17.70 -8.13
CA VAL A 66 9.20 17.84 -6.88
C VAL A 66 7.87 17.11 -6.98
N ILE A 67 7.18 17.19 -8.12
CA ILE A 67 5.91 16.50 -8.35
C ILE A 67 6.10 14.98 -8.24
N ILE A 68 7.12 14.42 -8.91
CA ILE A 68 7.41 12.98 -8.83
C ILE A 68 7.79 12.58 -7.41
N PHE A 69 8.62 13.38 -6.73
CA PHE A 69 8.96 13.16 -5.32
C PHE A 69 7.70 13.07 -4.45
N VAL A 70 6.79 14.05 -4.55
CA VAL A 70 5.55 14.08 -3.77
C VAL A 70 4.69 12.85 -4.06
N ILE A 71 4.50 12.50 -5.33
CA ILE A 71 3.70 11.33 -5.73
C ILE A 71 4.27 10.04 -5.13
N VAL A 72 5.58 9.80 -5.26
CA VAL A 72 6.22 8.58 -4.79
C VAL A 72 6.30 8.53 -3.27
N TYR A 73 6.84 9.58 -2.63
CA TYR A 73 7.08 9.61 -1.18
C TYR A 73 5.77 9.61 -0.38
N TYR A 74 4.80 10.47 -0.74
CA TYR A 74 3.53 10.52 -0.02
C TYR A 74 2.78 9.19 -0.12
N SER A 75 2.78 8.57 -1.31
CA SER A 75 2.14 7.28 -1.54
C SER A 75 2.81 6.15 -0.76
N LEU A 76 4.15 6.11 -0.72
CA LEU A 76 4.91 5.16 0.08
C LEU A 76 4.57 5.30 1.57
N MET A 77 4.67 6.52 2.12
CA MET A 77 4.41 6.79 3.53
C MET A 77 2.96 6.51 3.92
N SER A 78 2.01 6.89 3.07
CA SER A 78 0.59 6.55 3.28
C SER A 78 0.37 5.04 3.26
N GLY A 79 0.99 4.32 2.32
CA GLY A 79 0.87 2.87 2.19
C GLY A 79 1.36 2.12 3.42
N VAL A 80 2.53 2.49 3.96
CA VAL A 80 3.08 1.84 5.16
C VAL A 80 2.29 2.18 6.43
N ILE A 81 1.74 3.38 6.56
CA ILE A 81 0.87 3.72 7.70
C ILE A 81 -0.48 3.00 7.59
N TRP A 82 -1.06 2.92 6.38
CA TRP A 82 -2.26 2.11 6.14
C TRP A 82 -2.04 0.63 6.47
N PHE A 83 -0.84 0.09 6.21
CA PHE A 83 -0.47 -1.25 6.66
C PHE A 83 -0.50 -1.39 8.19
N VAL A 84 0.00 -0.41 8.96
CA VAL A 84 -0.15 -0.43 10.43
C VAL A 84 -1.62 -0.40 10.83
N MET A 85 -2.43 0.47 10.21
CA MET A 85 -3.87 0.52 10.49
C MET A 85 -4.58 -0.80 10.17
N LEU A 86 -4.14 -1.50 9.12
CA LEU A 86 -4.61 -2.83 8.77
C LEU A 86 -4.29 -3.85 9.87
N THR A 87 -3.03 -3.91 10.32
CA THR A 87 -2.62 -4.84 11.39
C THR A 87 -3.34 -4.57 12.71
N TYR A 88 -3.54 -3.30 13.08
CA TYR A 88 -4.33 -2.89 14.24
C TYR A 88 -5.81 -3.29 14.09
N ALA A 89 -6.41 -3.02 12.93
CA ALA A 89 -7.79 -3.36 12.66
C ALA A 89 -8.03 -4.87 12.73
N TRP A 90 -7.06 -5.66 12.29
CA TRP A 90 -7.11 -7.12 12.40
C TRP A 90 -6.99 -7.59 13.83
N HIS A 91 -5.98 -7.13 14.57
CA HIS A 91 -5.81 -7.50 15.98
C HIS A 91 -7.09 -7.24 16.79
N THR A 92 -7.66 -6.03 16.65
CA THR A 92 -8.88 -5.66 17.37
C THR A 92 -10.11 -6.43 16.91
N SER A 93 -10.25 -6.67 15.60
CA SER A 93 -11.33 -7.51 15.06
C SER A 93 -11.25 -8.95 15.58
N PHE A 94 -10.05 -9.51 15.69
CA PHE A 94 -9.84 -10.85 16.23
C PHE A 94 -10.20 -10.95 17.70
N LYS A 95 -9.87 -9.92 18.49
CA LYS A 95 -10.28 -9.86 19.90
C LYS A 95 -11.80 -9.79 20.09
N ALA A 96 -12.52 -9.25 19.11
CA ALA A 96 -13.98 -9.15 19.13
C ALA A 96 -14.70 -10.36 18.48
N LEU A 97 -13.96 -11.35 17.94
CA LEU A 97 -14.56 -12.55 17.37
C LEU A 97 -15.43 -13.27 18.40
N GLY A 98 -16.61 -13.72 17.98
CA GLY A 98 -17.58 -14.37 18.87
C GLY A 98 -18.45 -13.40 19.68
N THR A 99 -18.22 -12.08 19.57
CA THR A 99 -19.02 -11.05 20.25
C THR A 99 -19.81 -10.20 19.24
N THR A 100 -20.85 -9.50 19.70
CA THR A 100 -21.57 -8.49 18.89
C THR A 100 -20.85 -7.14 18.85
N TYR A 101 -19.77 -6.98 19.62
CA TYR A 101 -19.01 -5.75 19.72
C TYR A 101 -18.27 -5.45 18.41
N GLN A 102 -18.41 -4.21 17.93
CA GLN A 102 -17.76 -3.74 16.70
C GLN A 102 -16.62 -2.77 17.07
N PRO A 103 -15.36 -3.24 17.16
CA PRO A 103 -14.25 -2.48 17.76
C PRO A 103 -13.81 -1.25 16.95
N LEU A 104 -14.18 -1.21 15.67
CA LEU A 104 -13.81 -0.16 14.71
C LEU A 104 -14.92 0.89 14.49
N LEU A 105 -16.11 0.66 15.06
CA LEU A 105 -17.24 1.59 14.92
C LEU A 105 -16.86 2.94 15.54
N GLY A 106 -17.11 4.04 14.80
CA GLY A 106 -16.78 5.40 15.23
C GLY A 106 -15.28 5.77 15.18
N LYS A 107 -14.38 4.84 14.82
CA LYS A 107 -12.93 5.10 14.75
C LYS A 107 -12.39 5.36 13.35
N THR A 108 -13.21 5.17 12.32
CA THR A 108 -12.79 5.24 10.91
C THR A 108 -12.25 6.62 10.52
N SER A 109 -12.82 7.70 11.07
CA SER A 109 -12.33 9.07 10.81
C SER A 109 -10.91 9.27 11.33
N TYR A 110 -10.57 8.71 12.49
CA TYR A 110 -9.20 8.75 13.02
C TYR A 110 -8.21 8.01 12.14
N PHE A 111 -8.64 6.90 11.52
CA PHE A 111 -7.77 6.13 10.63
C PHE A 111 -7.34 7.00 9.45
N HIS A 112 -8.32 7.60 8.78
CA HIS A 112 -8.08 8.52 7.67
C HIS A 112 -7.25 9.73 8.08
N LEU A 113 -7.59 10.37 9.20
CA LEU A 113 -6.86 11.54 9.69
C LEU A 113 -5.37 11.21 9.85
N ILE A 114 -5.04 10.11 10.53
CA ILE A 114 -3.66 9.70 10.79
C ILE A 114 -2.94 9.34 9.48
N THR A 115 -3.56 8.50 8.65
CA THR A 115 -2.92 7.95 7.44
C THR A 115 -2.65 8.98 6.36
N TRP A 116 -3.38 10.09 6.35
CA TRP A 116 -3.20 11.15 5.36
C TRP A 116 -2.43 12.36 5.91
N SER A 117 -2.64 12.71 7.18
CA SER A 117 -1.97 13.89 7.76
C SER A 117 -0.50 13.63 8.05
N ILE A 118 -0.11 12.43 8.50
CA ILE A 118 1.30 12.14 8.79
C ILE A 118 2.16 12.22 7.52
N PRO A 119 1.83 11.52 6.41
CA PRO A 119 2.57 11.66 5.16
C PRO A 119 2.59 13.09 4.65
N PHE A 120 1.47 13.83 4.78
CA PHE A 120 1.42 15.24 4.39
C PHE A 120 2.43 16.09 5.16
N VAL A 121 2.45 15.98 6.49
CA VAL A 121 3.40 16.72 7.35
C VAL A 121 4.84 16.34 7.03
N LEU A 122 5.13 15.05 6.83
CA LEU A 122 6.47 14.60 6.44
C LEU A 122 6.90 15.18 5.09
N THR A 123 6.03 15.12 4.07
CA THR A 123 6.31 15.69 2.75
C THR A 123 6.57 17.20 2.83
N VAL A 124 5.71 17.95 3.54
CA VAL A 124 5.89 19.41 3.70
C VAL A 124 7.18 19.72 4.45
N ALA A 125 7.51 18.97 5.52
CA ALA A 125 8.76 19.15 6.25
C ALA A 125 9.99 18.91 5.37
N ILE A 126 9.95 17.90 4.50
CA ILE A 126 11.02 17.65 3.52
C ILE A 126 11.12 18.83 2.56
N LEU A 127 10.02 19.27 1.94
CA LEU A 127 10.05 20.41 1.02
C LEU A 127 10.52 21.70 1.67
N ALA A 128 10.23 21.92 2.95
CA ALA A 128 10.69 23.09 3.69
C ALA A 128 12.22 23.12 3.92
N VAL A 129 12.85 21.95 4.03
CA VAL A 129 14.31 21.82 4.20
C VAL A 129 15.03 21.64 2.86
N ALA A 130 14.28 21.39 1.79
CA ALA A 130 14.76 21.12 0.43
C ALA A 130 15.89 20.06 0.30
N PRO A 131 15.81 18.85 0.91
CA PRO A 131 16.79 17.80 0.71
C PRO A 131 16.35 16.80 -0.38
N VAL A 132 15.58 17.23 -1.38
CA VAL A 132 15.14 16.36 -2.49
C VAL A 132 16.18 16.42 -3.60
N ASP A 133 16.61 15.26 -4.06
CA ASP A 133 17.66 15.13 -5.06
C ASP A 133 17.18 14.22 -6.20
N GLY A 134 17.66 14.46 -7.42
CA GLY A 134 17.44 13.59 -8.58
C GLY A 134 18.51 12.49 -8.64
N ASP A 135 18.10 11.27 -8.96
CA ASP A 135 19.03 10.18 -9.22
C ASP A 135 18.81 9.61 -10.63
N SER A 136 19.87 9.66 -11.43
CA SER A 136 19.83 9.21 -12.82
C SER A 136 19.80 7.70 -12.95
N VAL A 137 20.07 6.90 -11.91
CA VAL A 137 19.98 5.43 -11.95
C VAL A 137 18.53 4.97 -11.74
N SER A 138 17.89 5.43 -10.67
CA SER A 138 16.49 5.16 -10.35
C SER A 138 15.50 5.92 -11.25
N GLY A 139 15.92 7.06 -11.81
CA GLY A 139 15.12 7.88 -12.72
C GLY A 139 13.99 8.66 -12.05
N ILE A 140 14.10 8.88 -10.73
CA ILE A 140 13.14 9.66 -9.94
C ILE A 140 13.87 10.64 -9.02
N CYS A 141 13.12 11.60 -8.49
CA CYS A 141 13.58 12.42 -7.39
C CYS A 141 13.14 11.85 -6.04
N PHE A 142 14.06 11.81 -5.09
CA PHE A 142 13.80 11.29 -3.76
C PHE A 142 14.59 12.05 -2.69
N VAL A 143 14.18 11.88 -1.43
CA VAL A 143 14.80 12.58 -0.30
C VAL A 143 16.17 11.99 0.05
N GLY A 144 17.17 12.87 0.15
CA GLY A 144 18.45 12.58 0.79
C GLY A 144 19.35 11.63 0.02
N TYR A 145 19.39 11.70 -1.32
CA TYR A 145 20.46 11.02 -2.08
C TYR A 145 21.81 11.64 -1.77
N LYS A 146 21.89 12.97 -1.66
CA LYS A 146 23.14 13.68 -1.35
C LYS A 146 23.46 13.67 0.14
N ASN A 147 22.44 13.73 0.98
CA ASN A 147 22.58 13.84 2.43
C ASN A 147 21.84 12.69 3.13
N TYR A 148 22.57 11.60 3.40
CA TYR A 148 22.02 10.37 3.99
C TYR A 148 21.28 10.57 5.31
N ARG A 149 21.62 11.61 6.08
CA ARG A 149 20.95 11.94 7.35
C ARG A 149 19.46 12.27 7.16
N TYR A 150 19.10 12.96 6.07
CA TYR A 150 17.71 13.25 5.78
C TYR A 150 16.96 11.98 5.36
N ARG A 151 17.58 11.11 4.56
CA ARG A 151 17.00 9.80 4.22
C ARG A 151 16.80 8.94 5.46
N ALA A 152 17.76 8.95 6.40
CA ALA A 152 17.62 8.24 7.68
C ALA A 152 16.44 8.78 8.51
N GLY A 153 16.32 10.09 8.66
CA GLY A 153 15.27 10.72 9.44
C GLY A 153 13.88 10.59 8.82
N PHE A 154 13.76 10.79 7.51
CA PHE A 154 12.48 10.86 6.81
C PHE A 154 12.03 9.54 6.15
N VAL A 155 12.89 8.53 6.07
CA VAL A 155 12.55 7.23 5.46
C VAL A 155 12.80 6.10 6.45
N LEU A 156 14.05 5.95 6.91
CA LEU A 156 14.43 4.82 7.75
C LEU A 156 13.71 4.84 9.10
N ALA A 157 13.64 6.00 9.78
CA ALA A 157 12.97 6.11 11.07
C ALA A 157 11.44 5.86 11.01
N PRO A 158 10.67 6.44 10.06
CA PRO A 158 9.26 6.10 9.88
C PRO A 158 9.02 4.63 9.57
N ILE A 159 9.81 4.03 8.66
CA ILE A 159 9.67 2.61 8.32
C ILE A 159 10.01 1.72 9.52
N GLY A 160 11.05 2.06 10.28
CA GLY A 160 11.41 1.36 11.52
C GLY A 160 10.29 1.40 12.56
N LEU A 161 9.68 2.57 12.77
CA LEU A 161 8.53 2.72 13.67
C LEU A 161 7.33 1.87 13.20
N VAL A 162 7.01 1.91 11.91
CA VAL A 162 5.96 1.09 11.29
C VAL A 162 6.22 -0.40 11.51
N LEU A 163 7.47 -0.87 11.37
CA LEU A 163 7.83 -2.27 11.61
C LEU A 163 7.64 -2.66 13.09
N ILE A 164 8.06 -1.81 14.03
CA ILE A 164 7.88 -2.08 15.46
C ILE A 164 6.38 -2.18 15.80
N VAL A 165 5.60 -1.17 15.41
CA VAL A 165 4.17 -1.09 15.75
C VAL A 165 3.35 -2.15 15.00
N GLY A 166 3.58 -2.32 13.70
CA GLY A 166 2.91 -3.33 12.88
C GLY A 166 3.27 -4.75 13.30
N GLY A 167 4.55 -5.00 13.60
CA GLY A 167 5.01 -6.29 14.13
C GLY A 167 4.36 -6.63 15.47
N TYR A 168 4.28 -5.66 16.38
CA TYR A 168 3.55 -5.83 17.65
C TYR A 168 2.10 -6.24 17.43
N PHE A 169 1.33 -5.54 16.59
CA PHE A 169 -0.07 -5.90 16.34
C PHE A 169 -0.23 -7.23 15.61
N LEU A 170 0.67 -7.58 14.67
CA LEU A 170 0.65 -8.88 14.01
C LEU A 170 0.86 -10.03 15.01
N ILE A 171 1.89 -9.94 15.86
CA ILE A 171 2.18 -10.95 16.88
C ILE A 171 0.98 -11.09 17.83
N ARG A 172 0.45 -9.97 18.34
CA ARG A 172 -0.73 -9.97 19.22
C ARG A 172 -1.97 -10.51 18.53
N GLY A 173 -2.18 -10.21 17.25
CA GLY A 173 -3.30 -10.72 16.45
C GLY A 173 -3.23 -12.25 16.32
N VAL A 174 -2.05 -12.78 16.02
CA VAL A 174 -1.81 -14.23 15.90
C VAL A 174 -1.97 -14.94 17.25
N MET A 175 -1.39 -14.43 18.33
CA MET A 175 -1.58 -14.98 19.68
C MET A 175 -3.06 -15.03 20.06
N THR A 176 -3.82 -13.96 19.74
CA THR A 176 -5.26 -13.90 20.01
C THR A 176 -6.01 -14.99 19.23
N LEU A 177 -5.69 -15.16 17.96
CA LEU A 177 -6.27 -16.21 17.12
C LEU A 177 -5.99 -17.62 17.66
N PHE A 178 -4.74 -17.90 18.05
CA PHE A 178 -4.39 -19.19 18.65
C PHE A 178 -5.12 -19.45 19.96
N SER A 179 -5.24 -18.42 20.83
CA SER A 179 -5.99 -18.53 22.08
C SER A 179 -7.48 -18.85 21.85
N ILE A 180 -8.13 -18.17 20.89
CA ILE A 180 -9.54 -18.44 20.56
C ILE A 180 -9.72 -19.87 20.07
N LYS A 181 -8.82 -20.34 19.19
CA LYS A 181 -8.85 -21.72 18.68
C LYS A 181 -8.69 -22.75 19.79
N SER A 182 -7.80 -22.50 20.75
CA SER A 182 -7.52 -23.44 21.85
C SER A 182 -8.60 -23.44 22.93
N ASN A 183 -9.10 -22.26 23.31
CA ASN A 183 -9.93 -22.10 24.51
C ASN A 183 -11.44 -22.17 24.22
N HIS A 184 -11.86 -22.00 22.97
CA HIS A 184 -13.27 -21.91 22.60
C HIS A 184 -13.65 -22.76 21.38
N PRO A 185 -13.43 -24.09 21.40
CA PRO A 185 -13.71 -24.96 20.26
C PRO A 185 -15.19 -25.03 19.86
N GLY A 186 -16.12 -24.67 20.76
CA GLY A 186 -17.59 -24.73 20.52
C GLY A 186 -18.27 -23.41 20.11
N LEU A 187 -17.55 -22.30 19.99
CA LEU A 187 -18.13 -20.96 19.77
C LEU A 187 -18.54 -20.68 18.31
N LEU A 188 -18.12 -21.53 17.37
CA LEU A 188 -18.38 -21.39 15.94
C LEU A 188 -18.88 -22.72 15.38
N SER A 189 -19.99 -22.71 14.63
CA SER A 189 -20.41 -23.86 13.81
C SER A 189 -19.24 -24.32 12.94
N GLU A 190 -19.02 -25.62 12.80
CA GLU A 190 -17.88 -26.23 12.08
C GLU A 190 -17.63 -25.60 10.69
N LYS A 191 -18.71 -25.24 9.99
CA LYS A 191 -18.70 -24.57 8.67
C LYS A 191 -18.39 -23.07 8.74
N ALA A 192 -18.74 -22.41 9.83
CA ALA A 192 -18.36 -21.01 10.10
C ALA A 192 -16.91 -20.94 10.59
N ALA A 193 -16.49 -21.89 11.44
CA ALA A 193 -15.12 -22.04 11.94
C ALA A 193 -14.13 -22.30 10.80
N SER A 194 -14.44 -23.21 9.86
CA SER A 194 -13.56 -23.47 8.71
C SER A 194 -13.38 -22.26 7.80
N LYS A 195 -14.46 -21.50 7.55
CA LYS A 195 -14.41 -20.30 6.70
C LYS A 195 -13.73 -19.11 7.38
N ILE A 196 -13.90 -18.97 8.69
CA ILE A 196 -13.19 -17.99 9.51
C ILE A 196 -11.70 -18.35 9.53
N ASN A 197 -11.33 -19.62 9.73
CA ASN A 197 -9.95 -20.09 9.67
C ASN A 197 -9.29 -19.86 8.30
N GLU A 198 -9.99 -20.13 7.19
CA GLU A 198 -9.50 -19.87 5.84
C GLU A 198 -9.22 -18.37 5.61
N THR A 199 -10.17 -17.51 6.02
CA THR A 199 -10.03 -16.06 5.88
C THR A 199 -8.91 -15.52 6.77
N MET A 200 -8.78 -16.02 8.00
CA MET A 200 -7.75 -15.62 8.96
C MET A 200 -6.35 -16.11 8.57
N LEU A 201 -6.22 -17.32 8.05
CA LEU A 201 -4.94 -17.86 7.56
C LEU A 201 -4.45 -17.07 6.35
N ARG A 202 -5.36 -16.72 5.43
CA ARG A 202 -5.06 -15.85 4.29
C ARG A 202 -4.65 -14.44 4.73
N LEU A 203 -5.32 -13.89 5.74
CA LEU A 203 -4.99 -12.60 6.34
C LEU A 203 -3.58 -12.60 6.97
N GLY A 204 -3.27 -13.67 7.72
CA GLY A 204 -1.96 -13.89 8.32
C GLY A 204 -0.86 -13.96 7.29
N ILE A 205 -1.00 -14.83 6.27
CA ILE A 205 0.01 -15.00 5.22
C ILE A 205 0.31 -13.68 4.51
N PHE A 206 -0.71 -12.92 4.07
CA PHE A 206 -0.47 -11.66 3.38
C PHE A 206 0.04 -10.55 4.30
N GLY A 207 -0.39 -10.53 5.56
CA GLY A 207 0.15 -9.63 6.58
C GLY A 207 1.64 -9.86 6.83
N PHE A 208 2.04 -11.11 7.04
CA PHE A 208 3.44 -11.49 7.26
C PHE A 208 4.29 -11.31 6.00
N LEU A 209 3.75 -11.61 4.81
CA LEU A 209 4.45 -11.40 3.56
C LEU A 209 4.76 -9.91 3.33
N ALA A 210 3.77 -9.04 3.54
CA ALA A 210 3.99 -7.60 3.44
C ALA A 210 4.91 -7.07 4.55
N PHE A 211 4.79 -7.59 5.78
CA PHE A 211 5.75 -7.28 6.85
C PHE A 211 7.19 -7.63 6.43
N GLY A 212 7.39 -8.82 5.85
CA GLY A 212 8.67 -9.28 5.33
C GLY A 212 9.22 -8.36 4.25
N PHE A 213 8.39 -7.91 3.31
CA PHE A 213 8.82 -6.95 2.30
C PHE A 213 9.18 -5.58 2.89
N VAL A 214 8.39 -5.03 3.81
CA VAL A 214 8.74 -3.77 4.49
C VAL A 214 10.04 -3.92 5.30
N PHE A 215 10.28 -5.10 5.89
CA PHE A 215 11.53 -5.40 6.59
C PHE A 215 12.73 -5.46 5.64
N ILE A 216 12.58 -6.04 4.45
CA ILE A 216 13.61 -6.04 3.41
C ILE A 216 13.92 -4.61 2.97
N THR A 217 12.89 -3.78 2.71
CA THR A 217 13.06 -2.35 2.38
C THR A 217 13.81 -1.60 3.48
N PHE A 218 13.48 -1.84 4.75
CA PHE A 218 14.23 -1.28 5.88
C PHE A 218 15.70 -1.73 5.86
N GLY A 219 15.96 -3.02 5.63
CA GLY A 219 17.30 -3.58 5.51
C GLY A 219 18.12 -2.92 4.39
N CYS A 220 17.52 -2.69 3.22
CA CYS A 220 18.18 -1.99 2.11
C CYS A 220 18.51 -0.53 2.48
N HIS A 221 17.57 0.21 3.07
CA HIS A 221 17.84 1.59 3.49
C HIS A 221 18.86 1.67 4.64
N PHE A 222 18.88 0.67 5.53
CA PHE A 222 19.90 0.55 6.57
C PHE A 222 21.27 0.27 5.96
N TYR A 223 21.36 -0.64 4.98
CA TYR A 223 22.60 -0.89 4.24
C TYR A 223 23.12 0.39 3.57
N ASP A 224 22.26 1.14 2.88
CA ASP A 224 22.65 2.42 2.27
C ASP A 224 23.19 3.39 3.32
N PHE A 225 22.49 3.55 4.45
CA PHE A 225 22.88 4.45 5.52
C PHE A 225 24.29 4.18 6.07
N PHE A 226 24.65 2.91 6.26
CA PHE A 226 25.96 2.54 6.82
C PHE A 226 27.11 2.73 5.82
N ASN A 227 26.87 2.49 4.53
CA ASN A 227 27.93 2.49 3.52
C ASN A 227 28.07 3.83 2.79
N GLN A 228 27.07 4.72 2.87
CA GLN A 228 27.05 5.96 2.09
C GLN A 228 28.25 6.88 2.36
N ALA A 229 28.71 7.00 3.61
CA ALA A 229 29.88 7.82 3.93
C ALA A 229 31.17 7.30 3.27
N GLU A 230 31.28 5.99 3.07
CA GLU A 230 32.41 5.37 2.37
C GLU A 230 32.32 5.59 0.86
N TRP A 231 31.14 5.42 0.27
CA TRP A 231 30.91 5.69 -1.16
C TRP A 231 31.17 7.15 -1.52
N GLU A 232 30.74 8.10 -0.68
CA GLU A 232 31.03 9.53 -0.88
C GLU A 232 32.54 9.81 -0.86
N ARG A 233 33.29 9.16 0.04
CA ARG A 233 34.75 9.27 0.10
C ARG A 233 35.41 8.69 -1.15
N SER A 234 35.04 7.47 -1.55
CA SER A 234 35.56 6.82 -2.75
C SER A 234 35.26 7.62 -4.02
N PHE A 235 34.05 8.19 -4.14
CA PHE A 235 33.70 9.05 -5.25
C PHE A 235 34.53 10.33 -5.28
N ARG A 236 34.74 10.98 -4.13
CA ARG A 236 35.59 12.18 -4.04
C ARG A 236 37.05 11.89 -4.42
N GLU A 237 37.61 10.77 -3.95
CA GLU A 237 38.97 10.34 -4.32
C GLU A 237 39.09 10.10 -5.83
N TYR A 238 38.10 9.45 -6.43
CA TYR A 238 38.06 9.20 -7.87
C TYR A 238 38.04 10.50 -8.68
N VAL A 239 37.16 11.45 -8.35
CA VAL A 239 37.08 12.74 -9.06
C VAL A 239 38.38 13.55 -8.94
N LEU A 240 39.04 13.52 -7.78
CA LEU A 240 40.35 14.16 -7.59
C LEU A 240 41.44 13.46 -8.42
N CYS A 241 41.39 12.14 -8.56
CA CYS A 241 42.30 11.39 -9.40
C CYS A 241 42.12 11.76 -10.88
N GLU A 242 40.89 11.77 -11.38
CA GLU A 242 40.55 12.17 -12.76
C GLU A 242 40.99 13.61 -13.08
N ALA A 243 40.82 14.53 -12.13
CA ALA A 243 41.35 15.90 -12.29
C ALA A 243 42.89 15.91 -12.41
N ASN A 244 43.59 15.06 -11.65
CA ASN A 244 45.04 14.92 -11.75
C ASN A 244 45.50 14.25 -13.05
N VAL A 245 44.70 13.36 -13.66
CA VAL A 245 44.98 12.79 -15.00
C VAL A 245 45.08 13.91 -16.03
N THR A 246 44.16 14.87 -15.99
CA THR A 246 44.16 16.02 -16.90
C THR A 246 45.44 16.85 -16.74
N ILE A 247 45.89 17.08 -15.51
CA ILE A 247 47.13 17.81 -15.22
C ILE A 247 48.35 16.99 -15.64
N ALA A 248 48.37 15.69 -15.37
CA ALA A 248 49.47 14.79 -15.74
C ALA A 248 49.66 14.74 -17.26
N THR A 249 48.55 14.75 -18.01
CA THR A 249 48.53 14.82 -19.48
C THR A 249 49.13 16.14 -19.97
N GLN A 250 48.82 17.26 -19.33
CA GLN A 250 49.39 18.57 -19.69
C GLN A 250 50.87 18.74 -19.27
N THR A 251 51.29 18.07 -18.20
CA THR A 251 52.63 18.22 -17.61
C THR A 251 53.61 17.10 -17.95
N ASN A 252 53.25 16.20 -18.87
CA ASN A 252 54.04 15.01 -19.25
C ASN A 252 54.49 14.15 -18.06
N LYS A 253 53.61 14.01 -17.05
CA LYS A 253 53.82 13.12 -15.90
C LYS A 253 53.16 11.75 -16.15
N PRO A 254 53.58 10.69 -15.45
CA PRO A 254 52.89 9.39 -15.53
C PRO A 254 51.41 9.54 -15.14
N ILE A 255 50.53 9.00 -15.97
CA ILE A 255 49.08 9.05 -15.79
C ILE A 255 48.71 8.14 -14.61
N PRO A 256 48.04 8.65 -13.57
CA PRO A 256 47.56 7.81 -12.48
C PRO A 256 46.40 6.95 -12.96
N ASP A 257 46.36 5.69 -12.51
CA ASP A 257 45.21 4.81 -12.73
C ASP A 257 44.11 5.13 -11.71
N CYS A 258 42.94 5.51 -12.19
CA CYS A 258 41.83 6.01 -11.37
C CYS A 258 40.71 4.98 -11.31
N GLU A 259 40.57 4.30 -10.17
CA GLU A 259 39.51 3.31 -9.95
C GLU A 259 38.61 3.70 -8.76
N ILE A 260 37.30 3.51 -8.91
CA ILE A 260 36.34 3.67 -7.82
C ILE A 260 36.41 2.44 -6.91
N LYS A 261 37.02 2.60 -5.73
CA LYS A 261 37.21 1.52 -4.74
C LYS A 261 35.89 0.91 -4.24
N ASN A 262 34.94 1.75 -3.83
CA ASN A 262 33.64 1.32 -3.32
C ASN A 262 32.52 2.12 -3.96
N ARG A 263 31.43 1.44 -4.34
CA ARG A 263 30.25 2.07 -4.96
C ARG A 263 28.95 1.42 -4.49
N PRO A 264 27.81 2.12 -4.60
CA PRO A 264 26.50 1.55 -4.29
C PRO A 264 26.23 0.28 -5.09
N SER A 265 25.63 -0.72 -4.44
CA SER A 265 25.29 -1.98 -5.09
C SER A 265 23.96 -1.87 -5.81
N LEU A 266 23.97 -1.95 -7.14
CA LEU A 266 22.76 -1.98 -7.96
C LEU A 266 21.84 -3.17 -7.63
N LEU A 267 22.40 -4.25 -7.08
CA LEU A 267 21.60 -5.39 -6.65
C LEU A 267 20.75 -5.04 -5.42
N VAL A 268 21.28 -4.27 -4.47
CA VAL A 268 20.53 -3.84 -3.28
C VAL A 268 19.37 -2.92 -3.67
N GLU A 269 19.60 -2.02 -4.63
CA GLU A 269 18.52 -1.17 -5.16
C GLU A 269 17.43 -2.02 -5.85
N LYS A 270 17.81 -3.01 -6.67
CA LYS A 270 16.83 -3.95 -7.27
C LYS A 270 16.04 -4.73 -6.22
N ILE A 271 16.69 -5.17 -5.13
CA ILE A 271 16.02 -5.84 -4.01
C ILE A 271 15.04 -4.88 -3.31
N ASN A 272 15.43 -3.63 -3.12
CA ASN A 272 14.58 -2.61 -2.51
C ASN A 272 13.32 -2.36 -3.36
N LEU A 273 13.48 -2.16 -4.67
CA LEU A 273 12.38 -1.99 -5.61
C LEU A 273 11.48 -3.24 -5.66
N PHE A 274 12.08 -4.43 -5.71
CA PHE A 274 11.34 -5.69 -5.65
C PHE A 274 10.50 -5.80 -4.38
N ALA A 275 11.05 -5.43 -3.22
CA ALA A 275 10.31 -5.46 -1.96
C ALA A 275 9.18 -4.42 -1.93
N MET A 276 9.44 -3.20 -2.40
CA MET A 276 8.44 -2.13 -2.48
C MET A 276 7.25 -2.53 -3.37
N PHE A 277 7.51 -2.94 -4.62
CA PHE A 277 6.45 -3.37 -5.54
C PHE A 277 5.84 -4.71 -5.12
N GLY A 278 6.64 -5.62 -4.56
CA GLY A 278 6.19 -6.90 -4.01
C GLY A 278 5.18 -6.73 -2.89
N THR A 279 5.31 -5.69 -2.07
CA THR A 279 4.32 -5.31 -1.04
C THR A 279 2.96 -4.98 -1.69
N GLY A 280 2.97 -4.14 -2.73
CA GLY A 280 1.76 -3.76 -3.46
C GLY A 280 1.08 -4.97 -4.14
N VAL A 281 1.86 -5.81 -4.81
CA VAL A 281 1.37 -7.05 -5.44
C VAL A 281 0.76 -7.97 -4.39
N SER A 282 1.45 -8.19 -3.26
CA SER A 282 0.96 -9.03 -2.16
C SER A 282 -0.37 -8.54 -1.62
N MET A 283 -0.52 -7.23 -1.43
CA MET A 283 -1.77 -6.63 -0.96
C MET A 283 -2.91 -6.75 -1.98
N SER A 284 -2.60 -6.77 -3.28
CA SER A 284 -3.60 -6.96 -4.34
C SER A 284 -4.17 -8.38 -4.38
N THR A 285 -3.39 -9.38 -3.97
CA THR A 285 -3.82 -10.79 -3.99
C THR A 285 -5.03 -11.05 -3.09
N TRP A 286 -5.34 -10.15 -2.14
CA TRP A 286 -6.54 -10.23 -1.30
C TRP A 286 -7.83 -10.37 -2.12
N VAL A 287 -7.92 -9.67 -3.25
CA VAL A 287 -9.11 -9.76 -4.11
C VAL A 287 -9.07 -10.95 -5.06
N TRP A 288 -8.06 -11.82 -5.03
CA TRP A 288 -8.00 -13.00 -5.91
C TRP A 288 -8.81 -14.16 -5.31
N THR A 289 -10.14 -14.08 -5.46
CA THR A 289 -11.08 -15.06 -4.91
C THR A 289 -12.16 -15.44 -5.92
N LYS A 290 -12.83 -16.57 -5.68
CA LYS A 290 -14.03 -16.96 -6.42
C LYS A 290 -15.13 -15.88 -6.34
N ALA A 291 -15.23 -15.15 -5.23
CA ALA A 291 -16.19 -14.05 -5.08
C ALA A 291 -15.91 -12.91 -6.07
N THR A 292 -14.64 -12.62 -6.35
CA THR A 292 -14.24 -11.61 -7.33
C THR A 292 -14.63 -11.99 -8.75
N LEU A 293 -14.48 -13.26 -9.13
CA LEU A 293 -14.96 -13.76 -10.43
C LEU A 293 -16.48 -13.55 -10.57
N LEU A 294 -17.25 -13.79 -9.51
CA LEU A 294 -18.70 -13.55 -9.50
C LEU A 294 -19.05 -12.06 -9.55
N ILE A 295 -18.25 -11.18 -8.95
CA ILE A 295 -18.43 -9.72 -9.06
C ILE A 295 -18.20 -9.29 -10.51
N TRP A 296 -17.13 -9.76 -11.14
CA TRP A 296 -16.81 -9.43 -12.52
C TRP A 296 -17.80 -10.01 -13.51
N LYS A 297 -18.28 -11.25 -13.32
CA LYS A 297 -19.36 -11.83 -14.12
C LYS A 297 -20.61 -10.95 -14.08
N ARG A 298 -21.06 -10.56 -12.88
CA ARG A 298 -22.23 -9.68 -12.72
C ARG A 298 -22.02 -8.29 -13.32
N THR A 299 -20.81 -7.75 -13.21
CA THR A 299 -20.46 -6.45 -13.79
C THR A 299 -20.46 -6.53 -15.32
N TRP A 300 -19.89 -7.60 -15.88
CA TRP A 300 -19.88 -7.86 -17.31
C TRP A 300 -21.30 -8.02 -17.87
N CYS A 301 -22.14 -8.86 -17.27
CA CYS A 301 -23.53 -9.04 -17.70
C CYS A 301 -24.33 -7.72 -17.66
N ARG A 302 -24.11 -6.87 -16.65
CA ARG A 302 -24.73 -5.53 -16.60
C ARG A 302 -24.25 -4.61 -17.71
N LEU A 303 -22.96 -4.65 -18.05
CA LEU A 303 -22.39 -3.84 -19.13
C LEU A 303 -22.83 -4.33 -20.52
N THR A 304 -23.03 -5.64 -20.69
CA THR A 304 -23.48 -6.24 -21.96
C THR A 304 -25.00 -6.36 -22.09
N GLY A 305 -25.77 -5.88 -21.10
CA GLY A 305 -27.24 -5.91 -21.12
C GLY A 305 -27.85 -7.30 -20.95
N GLN A 306 -27.07 -8.32 -20.59
CA GLN A 306 -27.57 -9.65 -20.31
C GLN A 306 -28.25 -9.70 -18.93
N SER A 307 -29.46 -10.27 -18.87
CA SER A 307 -30.16 -10.52 -17.61
C SER A 307 -29.35 -11.48 -16.74
N ASP A 308 -29.03 -11.04 -15.53
CA ASP A 308 -28.36 -11.86 -14.52
C ASP A 308 -29.39 -12.85 -13.94
N ASP A 309 -29.49 -14.05 -14.53
CA ASP A 309 -30.37 -15.15 -14.09
C ASP A 309 -29.96 -15.77 -12.73
N GLN A 310 -28.96 -15.20 -12.05
CA GLN A 310 -28.56 -15.65 -10.72
C GLN A 310 -29.54 -15.16 -9.64
N PRO A 311 -29.98 -16.04 -8.74
CA PRO A 311 -30.87 -15.64 -7.66
C PRO A 311 -30.22 -14.62 -6.74
N LYS A 312 -30.76 -13.39 -6.76
CA LYS A 312 -30.38 -12.34 -5.83
C LYS A 312 -30.71 -12.81 -4.42
N ARG A 313 -29.68 -13.13 -3.62
CA ARG A 313 -29.82 -13.47 -2.20
C ARG A 313 -30.57 -12.34 -1.48
N ILE A 314 -31.86 -12.54 -1.20
CA ILE A 314 -32.68 -11.58 -0.46
C ILE A 314 -32.12 -11.53 0.96
N LYS A 315 -31.85 -10.33 1.49
CA LYS A 315 -31.43 -10.16 2.89
C LYS A 315 -32.49 -10.81 3.80
N LYS A 316 -32.06 -11.58 4.81
CA LYS A 316 -32.97 -12.21 5.78
C LYS A 316 -33.97 -11.22 6.36
N SER A 317 -33.54 -9.98 6.68
CA SER A 317 -34.43 -8.92 7.14
C SER A 317 -35.52 -8.54 6.14
N LYS A 318 -35.23 -8.52 4.84
CA LYS A 318 -36.24 -8.27 3.79
C LYS A 318 -37.19 -9.46 3.62
N MET A 319 -36.69 -10.70 3.75
CA MET A 319 -37.56 -11.88 3.77
C MET A 319 -38.50 -11.87 4.97
N ILE A 320 -37.97 -11.55 6.15
CA ILE A 320 -38.75 -11.43 7.40
C ILE A 320 -39.77 -10.29 7.27
N ALA A 321 -39.37 -9.10 6.82
CA ALA A 321 -40.29 -7.97 6.62
C ALA A 321 -41.41 -8.31 5.63
N LYS A 322 -41.10 -9.01 4.52
CA LYS A 322 -42.09 -9.45 3.52
C LYS A 322 -43.02 -10.55 4.06
N ALA A 323 -42.51 -11.44 4.91
CA ALA A 323 -43.32 -12.43 5.61
C ALA A 323 -44.24 -11.77 6.65
N PHE A 324 -43.74 -10.77 7.40
CA PHE A 324 -44.55 -10.00 8.35
C PHE A 324 -45.62 -9.15 7.67
N SER A 325 -45.31 -8.51 6.53
CA SER A 325 -46.30 -7.74 5.78
C SER A 325 -47.44 -8.60 5.25
N LYS A 326 -47.16 -9.87 4.90
CA LYS A 326 -48.15 -10.85 4.43
C LYS A 326 -48.76 -11.70 5.55
N ARG A 327 -48.48 -11.40 6.82
CA ARG A 327 -48.94 -12.21 7.97
C ARG A 327 -50.46 -12.37 8.03
N LYS A 328 -51.23 -11.33 7.69
CA LYS A 328 -52.70 -11.40 7.70
C LYS A 328 -53.27 -12.31 6.60
N GLU A 329 -52.59 -12.38 5.46
CA GLU A 329 -52.98 -13.26 4.34
C GLU A 329 -52.71 -14.73 4.70
N LEU A 330 -51.53 -15.01 5.29
CA LEU A 330 -51.14 -16.35 5.76
C LEU A 330 -52.02 -16.88 6.89
N LEU A 331 -52.55 -15.98 7.74
CA LEU A 331 -53.51 -16.35 8.79
C LEU A 331 -54.90 -16.69 8.22
N ARG A 332 -55.22 -16.21 7.02
CA ARG A 332 -56.53 -16.39 6.39
C ARG A 332 -56.56 -17.65 5.50
N ASP A 333 -55.41 -18.09 5.00
CA ASP A 333 -55.28 -19.30 4.20
C ASP A 333 -53.99 -20.08 4.56
N PRO A 334 -54.05 -21.00 5.54
CA PRO A 334 -52.88 -21.68 6.10
C PRO A 334 -52.12 -22.58 5.11
N GLY A 335 -52.74 -22.95 3.99
CA GLY A 335 -52.15 -23.79 2.94
C GLY A 335 -51.34 -23.03 1.90
N GLN A 336 -51.31 -21.70 1.96
CA GLN A 336 -50.66 -20.88 0.94
C GLN A 336 -49.14 -20.82 1.14
N GLU A 337 -48.39 -21.53 0.29
CA GLU A 337 -46.93 -21.44 0.31
C GLU A 337 -46.43 -20.06 -0.15
N LEU A 338 -45.56 -19.45 0.65
CA LEU A 338 -44.86 -18.21 0.32
C LEU A 338 -43.82 -18.47 -0.79
N SER A 339 -44.23 -18.31 -2.05
CA SER A 339 -43.28 -18.35 -3.17
C SER A 339 -42.45 -17.06 -3.22
N PHE A 340 -41.15 -17.18 -2.98
CA PHE A 340 -40.22 -16.06 -3.13
C PHE A 340 -39.86 -15.88 -4.60
N SER A 341 -40.80 -15.38 -5.41
CA SER A 341 -40.53 -15.02 -6.81
C SER A 341 -39.54 -13.85 -6.89
N MET A 342 -38.49 -14.05 -7.70
CA MET A 342 -37.43 -13.07 -7.99
C MET A 342 -37.89 -11.85 -8.79
N HIS A 343 -39.12 -11.85 -9.33
CA HIS A 343 -39.59 -10.85 -10.28
C HIS A 343 -40.37 -9.68 -9.67
N THR A 344 -40.71 -9.71 -8.38
CA THR A 344 -41.41 -8.59 -7.72
C THR A 344 -40.45 -7.74 -6.90
N VAL A 345 -39.51 -7.11 -7.58
CA VAL A 345 -38.97 -5.82 -7.15
C VAL A 345 -39.27 -4.85 -8.27
N THR A 346 -40.56 -4.53 -8.41
CA THR A 346 -40.97 -3.32 -9.11
C THR A 346 -40.33 -2.15 -8.38
N HIS A 347 -39.69 -1.30 -9.18
CA HIS A 347 -39.27 0.03 -8.78
C HIS A 347 -40.48 0.80 -8.27
N ASP A 348 -40.60 0.97 -6.96
CA ASP A 348 -41.31 2.10 -6.37
C ASP A 348 -40.26 2.98 -5.69
N GLY A 349 -39.95 4.13 -6.29
CA GLY A 349 -39.38 5.28 -5.58
C GLY A 349 -40.50 6.13 -4.97
N PRO A 350 -40.26 7.40 -4.55
CA PRO A 350 -39.00 8.09 -4.26
C PRO A 350 -38.87 8.54 -2.79
N VAL A 351 -37.75 9.25 -2.54
CA VAL A 351 -37.25 10.06 -1.40
C VAL A 351 -36.07 9.45 -0.66
#